data_AF-A0A1H3U6N6-F1
#
_entry.id   AF-A0A1H3U6N6-F1
#
_cell.length_a   1.000
_cell.length_b   1.000
_cell.length_c   1.000
_cell.angle_alpha   90.00
_cell.angle_beta   90.00
_cell.angle_gamma   90.00
#
_symmetry.space_group_name_H-M   'P 1'
#
loop_
_entity.id
_entity.type
_entity.pdbx_description
1 polymer ?
#
loop_
_entity_poly.entity_id
_entity_poly.type
_entity_poly.pdbx_seq_one_letter_code
_entity_poly.pdbx_strand_id
1 'polypeptide(L)' 'MKLIVLIVLGILMLGMMLFELSRLKANKKKEKWTMFGLYGIAFGLVFMQTYFPDTYGPTQLISDLFSPVTKLLK' A
#
# COMPACT_ATOMS: atom_id res chain seq x y z
N MET A 1 -9.78 3.69 17.08
CA MET A 1 -8.43 3.15 16.74
C MET A 1 -8.09 3.30 15.26
N LYS A 2 -8.90 2.78 14.33
CA LYS A 2 -8.65 2.82 12.86
C LYS A 2 -8.28 4.21 12.31
N LEU A 3 -8.99 5.24 12.73
CA LEU A 3 -8.79 6.62 12.26
C LEU A 3 -7.47 7.25 12.76
N ILE A 4 -7.06 6.91 13.99
CA ILE A 4 -5.77 7.34 14.56
C ILE A 4 -4.62 6.69 13.78
N VAL A 5 -4.72 5.39 13.49
CA VAL A 5 -3.73 4.67 12.67
C VAL A 5 -3.59 5.30 11.29
N LEU A 6 -4.70 5.65 10.66
CA LEU A 6 -4.70 6.27 9.34
C LEU A 6 -4.06 7.66 9.34
N ILE A 7 -4.31 8.47 10.38
CA ILE A 7 -3.67 9.79 10.55
C ILE A 7 -2.16 9.64 10.75
N VAL A 8 -1.72 8.72 11.62
CA VAL A 8 -0.29 8.50 11.89
C VAL A 8 0.44 8.03 10.64
N LEU A 9 -0.12 7.05 9.92
CA LEU A 9 0.44 6.56 8.65
C LEU A 9 0.43 7.65 7.57
N GLY A 10 -0.62 8.46 7.51
CA GLY A 10 -0.72 9.59 6.58
C GLY A 10 0.37 10.64 6.81
N ILE A 11 0.64 10.99 8.08
CA ILE A 11 1.70 11.94 8.44
C ILE A 11 3.08 11.38 8.08
N LEU A 12 3.33 10.10 8.36
CA LEU A 12 4.58 9.41 7.99
C LEU A 12 4.81 9.40 6.48
N MET A 13 3.78 9.03 5.70
CA MET A 13 3.84 9.04 4.24
C MET A 13 4.08 10.45 3.69
N LEU A 14 3.40 11.48 4.23
CA LEU A 14 3.65 12.87 3.86
C LEU A 14 5.09 13.30 4.15
N GLY A 15 5.65 12.90 5.29
CA GLY A 15 7.04 13.18 5.64
C GLY A 15 8.04 12.56 4.66
N MET A 16 7.85 11.27 4.33
CA MET A 16 8.70 10.58 3.34
C MET A 16 8.57 11.22 1.96
N MET A 17 7.35 11.57 1.57
CA MET A 17 7.06 12.22 0.30
C MET A 17 7.71 13.59 0.19
N LEU A 18 7.66 14.42 1.23
CA LEU A 18 8.34 15.72 1.22
C LEU A 18 9.87 15.56 1.19
N PHE A 19 10.40 14.59 1.94
CA PHE A 19 11.83 14.28 1.95
C PHE A 19 12.31 13.84 0.57
N GLU A 20 11.62 12.91 -0.08
CA GLU A 20 11.98 12.40 -1.39
C GLU A 20 11.80 13.47 -2.48
N LEU A 21 10.76 14.32 -2.37
CA LEU A 21 10.55 15.47 -3.25
C LEU A 21 11.69 16.49 -3.14
N SER A 22 12.25 16.70 -1.94
CA SER A 22 13.38 17.59 -1.72
C SER A 22 14.68 17.09 -2.36
N ARG A 23 14.84 15.77 -2.51
CA ARG A 23 16.01 15.14 -3.15
C ARG A 23 15.86 15.04 -4.67
N LEU A 24 14.65 15.14 -5.20
CA LEU A 24 14.37 15.12 -6.63
C LEU A 24 14.81 16.43 -7.29
N LYS A 25 15.68 16.34 -8.30
CA LYS A 25 16.07 17.49 -9.14
C LYS A 25 14.80 18.16 -9.71
N ALA A 26 14.70 19.47 -9.53
CA ALA A 26 13.51 20.26 -9.83
C ALA A 26 12.93 20.06 -11.25
N ASN A 27 13.77 19.69 -12.22
CA ASN A 27 13.41 19.57 -13.63
C ASN A 27 12.87 18.20 -14.07
N LYS A 28 12.80 17.20 -13.19
CA LYS A 28 12.29 15.86 -13.52
C LYS A 28 10.79 15.72 -13.24
N LYS A 29 9.96 16.40 -14.05
CA LYS A 29 8.49 16.39 -13.90
C LYS A 29 7.89 14.97 -13.93
N LYS A 30 8.38 14.08 -14.79
CA LYS A 30 7.89 12.70 -14.90
C LYS A 30 8.09 11.89 -13.61
N GLU A 31 9.28 11.97 -13.00
CA GLU A 31 9.57 11.27 -11.74
C GLU A 31 8.70 11.78 -10.59
N LYS A 32 8.43 13.09 -10.52
CA LYS A 32 7.48 13.65 -9.54
C LYS A 32 6.10 13.02 -9.70
N TRP A 33 5.56 12.97 -10.92
CA TRP A 33 4.25 12.35 -11.17
C TRP A 33 4.22 10.86 -10.82
N THR A 34 5.27 10.10 -11.14
CA THR A 34 5.38 8.69 -10.76
C THR A 34 5.37 8.52 -9.24
N MET A 35 6.09 9.37 -8.52
CA MET A 35 6.12 9.39 -7.06
C MET A 35 4.74 9.70 -6.46
N PHE A 36 4.06 10.76 -6.92
CA PHE A 36 2.69 11.05 -6.50
C PHE A 36 1.75 9.86 -6.74
N GLY A 37 1.87 9.19 -7.88
CA GLY A 37 1.10 8.00 -8.21
C GLY A 37 1.37 6.83 -7.24
N LEU A 38 2.65 6.55 -6.96
CA LEU A 38 3.05 5.49 -6.01
C LEU A 38 2.54 5.75 -4.60
N TYR A 39 2.69 6.97 -4.08
CA TYR A 39 2.17 7.32 -2.75
C TYR A 39 0.64 7.27 -2.71
N GLY A 40 -0.05 7.67 -3.78
CA GLY A 40 -1.50 7.56 -3.88
C GLY A 40 -1.98 6.11 -3.83
N ILE A 41 -1.33 5.21 -4.58
CA ILE A 41 -1.62 3.77 -4.56
C ILE A 41 -1.34 3.19 -3.16
N ALA A 42 -0.20 3.53 -2.57
CA ALA A 42 0.18 3.05 -1.24
C ALA A 42 -0.81 3.50 -0.16
N PHE A 43 -1.24 4.76 -0.19
CA PHE A 43 -2.25 5.28 0.73
C PHE A 43 -3.62 4.63 0.52
N GLY A 44 -4.01 4.39 -0.73
CA GLY A 44 -5.23 3.64 -1.08
C GLY A 44 -5.23 2.22 -0.52
N LEU A 45 -4.10 1.52 -0.60
CA LEU A 45 -3.93 0.18 -0.02
C LEU A 45 -4.05 0.19 1.51
N VAL A 46 -3.39 1.15 2.18
CA VAL A 46 -3.50 1.33 3.64
C VAL A 46 -4.94 1.61 4.05
N PHE A 47 -5.66 2.44 3.29
CA PHE A 47 -7.08 2.72 3.52
C PHE A 47 -7.94 1.47 3.38
N MET A 48 -7.76 0.71 2.28
CA MET A 48 -8.46 -0.56 2.06
C MET A 48 -8.22 -1.53 3.21
N GLN A 49 -6.97 -1.72 3.63
CA GLN A 49 -6.63 -2.67 4.68
C GLN A 49 -7.15 -2.25 6.07
N THR A 50 -7.20 -0.94 6.34
CA THR A 50 -7.67 -0.41 7.62
C THR A 50 -9.19 -0.54 7.78
N TYR A 51 -9.94 -0.26 6.71
CA TYR A 51 -11.41 -0.26 6.75
C TYR A 51 -12.03 -1.58 6.33
N PHE A 52 -11.38 -2.34 5.44
CA PHE A 52 -11.80 -3.64 4.95
C PHE A 52 -10.76 -4.72 5.28
N PRO A 53 -10.57 -5.05 6.58
CA PRO A 53 -9.61 -6.08 6.99
C PRO A 53 -10.00 -7.50 6.53
N ASP A 54 -11.28 -7.73 6.25
CA ASP A 54 -11.84 -9.02 5.80
C ASP A 54 -11.88 -9.18 4.27
N THR A 55 -11.30 -8.24 3.51
CA THR A 55 -11.12 -8.44 2.07
C THR A 55 -10.07 -9.53 1.87
N TYR A 56 -10.37 -10.53 1.02
CA TYR A 56 -9.47 -11.64 0.67
C TYR A 56 -8.03 -11.15 0.52
N GLY A 57 -7.21 -11.39 1.54
CA GLY A 57 -5.82 -10.99 1.51
C GLY A 57 -5.06 -11.80 0.45
N PRO A 58 -3.91 -11.32 -0.06
CA PRO A 58 -3.08 -12.09 -0.98
C PRO A 58 -2.72 -13.48 -0.41
N THR A 59 -2.54 -13.58 0.91
CA THR A 59 -2.31 -14.86 1.60
C THR A 59 -3.52 -15.80 1.53
N GLN A 60 -4.75 -15.28 1.63
CA GLN A 60 -5.97 -16.08 1.52
C GLN A 60 -6.23 -16.51 0.07
N LEU A 61 -5.91 -15.65 -0.91
CA LEU A 61 -5.97 -15.99 -2.34
C LEU A 61 -4.99 -17.11 -2.70
N ILE A 62 -3.76 -17.06 -2.19
CA ILE A 62 -2.77 -18.13 -2.36
C ILE A 62 -3.25 -19.40 -1.67
N SER A 63 -3.75 -19.30 -0.44
CA SER A 63 -4.32 -20.44 0.30
C SER A 63 -5.41 -21.15 -0.51
N ASP A 64 -6.36 -20.41 -1.08
CA ASP A 64 -7.48 -21.00 -1.82
C ASP A 64 -7.06 -21.58 -3.18
N LEU A 65 -6.09 -20.95 -3.86
CA LEU A 65 -5.54 -21.46 -5.11
C LEU A 65 -4.79 -22.78 -4.92
N PHE A 66 -4.08 -22.94 -3.81
CA PHE A 66 -3.29 -24.13 -3.49
C PHE A 66 -4.02 -25.16 -2.61
N SER A 67 -5.20 -24.82 -2.07
CA SER A 67 -6.12 -25.72 -1.34
C SER A 67 -6.46 -27.02 -2.10
N PRO A 68 -6.80 -27.01 -3.40
CA PRO A 68 -7.05 -28.24 -4.15
C PRO A 68 -5.79 -29.10 -4.33
N VAL A 69 -4.61 -28.49 -4.48
CA VAL A 69 -3.34 -29.20 -4.66
C VAL A 69 -2.87 -29.86 -3.36
N THR A 70 -3.05 -29.18 -2.23
CA THR A 70 -2.73 -29.72 -0.89
C THR A 70 -3.65 -30.86 -0.48
N LYS A 71 -4.90 -30.90 -0.95
CA LYS A 71 -5.81 -32.04 -0.76
C LYS A 71 -5.45 -33.26 -1.60
N LEU A 72 -4.77 -33.08 -2.74
CA LEU A 72 -4.33 -34.19 -3.60
C LEU A 72 -2.98 -34.80 -3.16
N LEU A 73 -2.19 -34.04 -2.39
CA LEU A 73 -0.89 -34.46 -1.86
C LEU A 73 -0.97 -35.08 -0.45
N LYS A 74 -2.18 -35.21 0.11
CA LYS A 74 -2.46 -35.82 1.42
C LYS A 74 -3.24 -37.12 1.24
#